data_AF-A0A1Y1Q1W7-F1
#
_entry.id   AF-A0A1Y1Q1W7-F1
#
_cell.length_a   1.000
_cell.length_b   1.000
_cell.length_c   1.000
_cell.angle_alpha   90.00
_cell.angle_beta   90.00
_cell.angle_gamma   90.00
#
_symmetry.space_group_name_H-M   'P 1'
#
loop_
_entity.id
_entity.type
_entity.pdbx_description
1 polymer ?
#
loop_
_entity_poly.entity_id
_entity_poly.type
_entity_poly.pdbx_seq_one_letter_code
_entity_poly.pdbx_strand_id
1 'polypeptide(L)'
;LLGETPNSPTSPLGRLRKIGPAFPGSTWGEFQLAAADGQALYHFTRDGRHLRTVDTTTGQDLYQFGYDANGYLIRLTDLDGDLTTIERDEQSIVAPDGQRTRLTVNANGYLETVTNPAGETYHLGYTNDGLLTQFTTPRGHTTTMQYDPLGRLVKEENPVGGGWTLSRTQTGTDFESSLTSAEHRTSRYLVDMLNETSEHRPRRHPKCRNQLEQWDDPSDSSRWYGHHPKTGSRPAVWDALASVAGVENYFA
;
A
#
# COMPACT_ATOMS: atom_id res chain seq x y z
N LEU A 1 -17.95 16.99 23.70
CA LEU A 1 -19.25 16.72 24.36
C LEU A 1 -18.95 16.08 25.70
N LEU A 2 -19.35 16.76 26.78
CA LEU A 2 -18.99 16.46 28.16
C LEU A 2 -19.91 15.37 28.73
N GLY A 3 -19.33 14.40 29.42
CA GLY A 3 -20.07 13.51 30.32
C GLY A 3 -19.44 13.60 31.71
N GLU A 4 -20.13 14.26 32.64
CA GLU A 4 -19.74 14.33 34.05
C GLU A 4 -20.28 13.13 34.83
N THR A 5 -19.49 12.60 35.78
CA THR A 5 -20.00 11.73 36.85
C THR A 5 -19.87 12.45 38.19
N PRO A 6 -20.92 12.53 39.02
CA PRO A 6 -20.89 13.27 40.28
C PRO A 6 -20.32 12.38 41.40
N ASN A 7 -19.25 12.85 42.05
CA ASN A 7 -19.04 12.82 43.51
C ASN A 7 -17.55 12.95 43.89
N SER A 8 -17.12 14.16 44.25
CA SER A 8 -16.11 14.37 45.31
C SER A 8 -16.05 15.84 45.74
N PRO A 9 -16.05 16.14 47.06
CA PRO A 9 -16.12 17.50 47.56
C PRO A 9 -14.77 18.22 47.52
N THR A 10 -14.84 19.44 46.99
CA THR A 10 -14.00 20.62 47.26
C THR A 10 -12.46 20.50 47.21
N SER A 11 -11.87 21.09 46.15
CA SER A 11 -10.72 21.99 46.39
C SER A 11 -10.88 23.28 45.57
N PRO A 12 -10.61 24.45 46.16
CA PRO A 12 -10.76 25.73 45.51
C PRO A 12 -9.54 26.05 44.60
N LEU A 13 -9.79 26.86 43.58
CA LEU A 13 -8.85 27.44 42.61
C LEU A 13 -8.24 26.48 41.58
N GLY A 14 -8.83 26.46 40.37
CA GLY A 14 -8.14 26.49 39.06
C GLY A 14 -7.00 25.51 38.77
N ARG A 15 -6.80 24.47 39.58
CA ARG A 15 -5.66 23.56 39.44
C ARG A 15 -6.10 22.35 38.62
N LEU A 16 -5.66 22.32 37.36
CA LEU A 16 -5.63 21.12 36.53
C LEU A 16 -5.01 19.98 37.35
N ARG A 17 -5.82 19.01 37.80
CA ARG A 17 -5.35 17.92 38.67
C ARG A 17 -4.62 16.83 37.91
N LYS A 18 -4.87 16.73 36.60
CA LYS A 18 -4.18 15.85 35.67
C LYS A 18 -4.59 16.25 34.26
N ILE A 19 -3.61 16.51 33.40
CA ILE A 19 -3.82 16.33 31.96
C ILE A 19 -3.42 14.87 31.73
N GLY A 20 -4.36 14.08 31.23
CA GLY A 20 -4.13 12.67 30.91
C GLY A 20 -4.27 12.47 29.41
N PRO A 21 -3.62 11.46 28.84
CA PRO A 21 -3.93 10.99 27.49
C PRO A 21 -5.44 10.73 27.36
N ALA A 22 -6.00 10.99 26.18
CA ALA A 22 -7.44 10.82 25.94
C ALA A 22 -7.91 9.35 26.08
N PHE A 23 -6.97 8.39 26.05
CA PHE A 23 -7.26 6.97 26.10
C PHE A 23 -6.28 6.21 27.03
N PRO A 24 -6.74 5.10 27.66
CA PRO A 24 -5.87 4.23 28.45
C PRO A 24 -4.67 3.73 27.63
N GLY A 25 -3.47 3.78 28.21
CA GLY A 25 -2.25 3.27 27.57
C GLY A 25 -1.54 4.22 26.60
N SER A 26 -2.04 5.44 26.38
CA SER A 26 -1.32 6.46 25.62
C SER A 26 -0.34 7.21 26.54
N THR A 27 0.85 7.51 26.05
CA THR A 27 1.80 8.38 26.73
C THR A 27 1.75 9.79 26.14
N TRP A 28 2.24 10.77 26.91
CA TRP A 28 2.39 12.12 26.40
C TRP A 28 3.40 12.13 25.25
N GLY A 29 2.96 12.45 24.04
CA GLY A 29 3.81 12.46 22.84
C GLY A 29 3.47 11.39 21.80
N GLU A 30 2.46 10.56 22.06
CA GLU A 30 1.87 9.68 21.06
C GLU A 30 0.56 10.26 20.51
N PHE A 31 0.28 10.02 19.23
CA PHE A 31 -1.04 10.25 18.65
C PHE A 31 -1.66 8.92 18.22
N GLN A 32 -2.99 8.85 18.28
CA GLN A 32 -3.75 7.63 17.97
C GLN A 32 -4.73 7.91 16.83
N LEU A 33 -4.88 6.94 15.92
CA LEU A 33 -5.84 6.98 14.83
C LEU A 33 -6.64 5.68 14.82
N ALA A 34 -7.96 5.79 14.92
CA ALA A 34 -8.83 4.61 14.77
C ALA A 34 -8.95 4.25 13.28
N ALA A 35 -8.94 2.96 12.97
CA ALA A 35 -9.29 2.46 11.65
C ALA A 35 -10.75 2.83 11.30
N ALA A 36 -11.05 2.95 10.00
CA ALA A 36 -12.38 3.37 9.53
C ALA A 36 -13.51 2.40 9.94
N ASP A 37 -13.18 1.11 10.09
CA ASP A 37 -14.07 0.06 10.57
C ASP A 37 -14.17 -0.01 12.11
N GLY A 38 -13.32 0.73 12.82
CA GLY A 38 -13.23 0.74 14.27
C GLY A 38 -12.59 -0.51 14.89
N GLN A 39 -12.05 -1.45 14.12
CA GLN A 39 -11.49 -2.72 14.63
C GLN A 39 -10.04 -2.59 15.10
N ALA A 40 -9.33 -1.56 14.63
CA ALA A 40 -7.95 -1.32 15.00
C ALA A 40 -7.72 0.12 15.48
N LEU A 41 -6.75 0.26 16.38
CA LEU A 41 -6.21 1.53 16.85
C LEU A 41 -4.73 1.61 16.52
N TYR A 42 -4.35 2.57 15.68
CA TYR A 42 -2.98 2.83 15.31
C TYR A 42 -2.36 3.82 16.29
N HIS A 43 -1.18 3.49 16.81
CA HIS A 43 -0.40 4.36 17.68
C HIS A 43 0.81 4.88 16.93
N PHE A 44 1.07 6.18 17.02
CA PHE A 44 2.20 6.81 16.38
C PHE A 44 2.95 7.70 17.36
N THR A 45 4.26 7.86 17.15
CA THR A 45 5.03 8.96 17.72
C THR A 45 4.52 10.30 17.18
N ARG A 46 4.78 11.40 17.88
CA ARG A 46 4.50 12.76 17.39
C ARG A 46 5.04 13.07 15.98
N ASP A 47 6.14 12.43 15.59
CA ASP A 47 6.79 12.63 14.29
C ASP A 47 6.17 11.78 13.16
N GLY A 48 5.12 11.00 13.46
CA GLY A 48 4.42 10.18 12.48
C GLY A 48 4.90 8.74 12.34
N ARG A 49 5.90 8.30 13.12
CA ARG A 49 6.33 6.88 13.11
C ARG A 49 5.31 5.99 13.81
N HIS A 50 4.86 4.92 13.14
CA HIS A 50 3.90 3.94 13.66
C HIS A 50 4.58 3.06 14.71
N LEU A 51 4.06 3.01 15.93
CA LEU A 51 4.62 2.24 17.04
C LEU A 51 3.94 0.87 17.18
N ARG A 52 2.61 0.83 17.09
CA ARG A 52 1.84 -0.42 17.17
C ARG A 52 0.45 -0.27 16.59
N THR A 53 -0.14 -1.39 16.21
CA THR A 53 -1.56 -1.53 15.87
C THR A 53 -2.20 -2.39 16.94
N VAL A 54 -3.31 -1.92 17.51
CA VAL A 54 -3.99 -2.59 18.63
C VAL A 54 -5.38 -2.99 18.19
N ASP A 55 -5.78 -4.22 18.48
CA ASP A 55 -7.17 -4.66 18.33
C ASP A 55 -8.04 -3.93 19.37
N THR A 56 -9.08 -3.22 18.92
CA THR A 56 -9.92 -2.41 19.82
C THR A 56 -10.83 -3.24 20.72
N THR A 57 -11.06 -4.51 20.39
CA THR A 57 -11.91 -5.44 21.12
C THR A 57 -11.13 -6.16 22.22
N THR A 58 -9.95 -6.69 21.90
CA THR A 58 -9.12 -7.47 22.83
C THR A 58 -8.09 -6.62 23.58
N GLY A 59 -7.71 -5.46 23.01
CA GLY A 59 -6.63 -4.63 23.51
C GLY A 59 -5.23 -5.21 23.28
N GLN A 60 -5.12 -6.28 22.48
CA GLN A 60 -3.84 -6.88 22.12
C GLN A 60 -3.16 -6.10 21.00
N ASP A 61 -1.83 -6.05 21.05
CA ASP A 61 -1.03 -5.48 19.97
C ASP A 61 -1.04 -6.50 18.80
N LEU A 62 -1.70 -6.15 17.70
CA LEU A 62 -1.69 -6.91 16.44
C LEU A 62 -0.31 -6.82 15.76
N TYR A 63 0.32 -5.64 15.88
CA TYR A 63 1.66 -5.39 15.36
C TYR A 63 2.41 -4.42 16.27
N GLN A 64 3.71 -4.62 16.43
CA GLN A 64 4.65 -3.70 17.08
C GLN A 64 5.81 -3.39 16.14
N PHE A 65 6.21 -2.12 16.08
CA PHE A 65 7.23 -1.63 15.17
C PHE A 65 8.42 -1.03 15.93
N GLY A 66 9.63 -1.46 15.57
CA GLY A 66 10.88 -1.00 16.17
C GLY A 66 11.75 -0.24 15.19
N TYR A 67 12.33 0.87 15.65
CA TYR A 67 13.14 1.78 14.84
C TYR A 67 14.54 1.94 15.42
N ASP A 68 15.51 2.22 14.55
CA ASP A 68 16.87 2.60 14.96
C ASP A 68 16.94 4.08 15.39
N ALA A 69 18.16 4.53 15.75
CA ALA A 69 18.40 5.91 16.18
C ALA A 69 18.16 6.96 15.07
N ASN A 70 18.21 6.54 13.80
CA ASN A 70 17.93 7.40 12.65
C ASN A 70 16.43 7.40 12.28
N GLY A 71 15.61 6.61 12.98
CA GLY A 71 14.19 6.48 12.75
C GLY A 71 13.82 5.53 11.62
N TYR A 72 14.75 4.68 11.17
CA TYR A 72 14.45 3.64 10.19
C TYR A 72 13.85 2.41 10.86
N LEU A 73 12.82 1.82 10.23
CA LEU A 73 12.23 0.56 10.69
C LEU A 73 13.28 -0.56 10.60
N ILE A 74 13.45 -1.29 11.70
CA ILE A 74 14.38 -2.42 11.85
C ILE A 74 13.72 -3.67 12.42
N ARG A 75 12.52 -3.57 13.01
CA ARG A 75 11.81 -4.70 13.62
C ARG A 75 10.31 -4.59 13.46
N LEU A 76 9.67 -5.73 13.30
CA LEU A 76 8.23 -5.90 13.25
C LEU A 76 7.87 -7.19 13.99
N THR A 77 7.05 -7.08 15.03
CA THR A 77 6.51 -8.22 15.77
C THR A 77 5.02 -8.28 15.55
N ASP A 78 4.47 -9.44 15.20
CA ASP A 78 3.02 -9.63 15.06
C ASP A 78 2.35 -10.10 16.37
N LEU A 79 1.06 -10.43 16.28
CA LEU A 79 0.22 -10.88 17.39
C LEU A 79 0.72 -12.19 18.02
N ASP A 80 1.34 -13.07 17.24
CA ASP A 80 1.85 -14.37 17.71
C ASP A 80 3.24 -14.23 18.36
N GLY A 81 3.83 -13.03 18.31
CA GLY A 81 5.17 -12.74 18.81
C GLY A 81 6.26 -13.05 17.81
N ASP A 82 5.90 -13.35 16.56
CA ASP A 82 6.83 -13.68 15.49
C ASP A 82 7.55 -12.39 15.03
N LEU A 83 8.89 -12.43 15.07
CA LEU A 83 9.74 -11.26 14.85
C LEU A 83 10.37 -11.26 13.45
N THR A 84 10.02 -10.27 12.64
CA THR A 84 10.71 -9.94 11.40
C THR A 84 11.74 -8.82 11.64
N THR A 85 12.96 -8.99 11.15
CA THR A 85 14.06 -8.01 11.30
C THR A 85 14.49 -7.47 9.94
N ILE A 86 14.71 -6.16 9.85
CA ILE A 86 15.27 -5.50 8.66
C ILE A 86 16.72 -5.13 8.97
N GLU A 87 17.65 -5.83 8.34
CA GLU A 87 19.10 -5.66 8.44
C GLU A 87 19.56 -4.75 7.30
N ARG A 88 19.80 -3.47 7.60
CA ARG A 88 20.09 -2.47 6.55
C ARG A 88 21.51 -2.55 6.02
N ASP A 89 22.48 -2.82 6.89
CA ASP A 89 23.89 -2.90 6.52
C ASP A 89 24.17 -4.14 5.65
N GLU A 90 23.50 -5.24 5.96
CA GLU A 90 23.55 -6.51 5.22
C GLU A 90 22.56 -6.56 4.05
N GLN A 91 21.70 -5.54 3.92
CA GLN A 91 20.63 -5.45 2.94
C GLN A 91 19.74 -6.71 2.95
N SER A 92 19.30 -7.15 4.12
CA SER A 92 18.47 -8.35 4.30
C SER A 92 17.21 -8.10 5.11
N ILE A 93 16.19 -8.92 4.84
CA ILE A 93 15.02 -9.11 5.69
C ILE A 93 15.13 -10.51 6.26
N VAL A 94 15.01 -10.63 7.57
CA VAL A 94 15.09 -11.89 8.32
C VAL A 94 13.70 -12.21 8.86
N ALA A 95 13.17 -13.35 8.44
CA ALA A 95 11.91 -13.88 8.92
C ALA A 95 12.05 -14.47 10.34
N PRO A 96 10.93 -14.71 11.06
CA PRO A 96 10.94 -15.24 12.44
C PRO A 96 11.68 -16.58 12.59
N ASP A 97 11.65 -17.41 11.57
CA ASP A 97 12.35 -18.71 11.52
C ASP A 97 13.85 -18.60 11.16
N GLY A 98 14.35 -17.37 11.00
CA GLY A 98 15.74 -17.07 10.66
C GLY A 98 16.05 -17.14 9.16
N GLN A 99 15.08 -17.43 8.31
CA GLN A 99 15.25 -17.36 6.86
C GLN A 99 15.56 -15.93 6.41
N ARG A 100 16.48 -15.79 5.45
CA ARG A 100 16.96 -14.49 4.98
C ARG A 100 16.61 -14.25 3.52
N THR A 101 15.93 -13.14 3.26
CA THR A 101 15.76 -12.56 1.93
C THR A 101 16.79 -11.45 1.76
N ARG A 102 17.68 -11.57 0.78
CA ARG A 102 18.72 -10.56 0.47
C ARG A 102 18.24 -9.62 -0.62
N LEU A 103 18.61 -8.36 -0.49
CA LEU A 103 18.27 -7.28 -1.40
C LEU A 103 19.58 -6.67 -1.90
N THR A 104 19.59 -6.22 -3.15
CA THR A 104 20.63 -5.29 -3.62
C THR A 104 19.96 -4.07 -4.21
N VAL A 105 20.63 -2.92 -4.10
CA VAL A 105 20.19 -1.68 -4.74
C VAL A 105 21.23 -1.24 -5.76
N ASN A 106 20.78 -0.71 -6.89
CA ASN A 106 21.67 -0.14 -7.89
C ASN A 106 22.19 1.24 -7.44
N ALA A 107 23.05 1.85 -8.27
CA ALA A 107 23.66 3.15 -7.98
C ALA A 107 22.66 4.31 -7.82
N ASN A 108 21.44 4.18 -8.36
CA ASN A 108 20.38 5.17 -8.21
C ASN A 108 19.52 4.92 -6.95
N GLY A 109 19.83 3.89 -6.16
CA GLY A 109 19.11 3.52 -4.96
C GLY A 109 17.85 2.68 -5.21
N TYR A 110 17.62 2.21 -6.45
CA TYR A 110 16.49 1.34 -6.76
C TYR A 110 16.84 -0.13 -6.48
N LEU A 111 15.87 -0.90 -5.97
CA LEU A 111 16.00 -2.33 -5.72
C LEU A 111 16.36 -3.08 -7.01
N GLU A 112 17.54 -3.65 -7.10
CA GLU A 112 18.05 -4.32 -8.30
C GLU A 112 17.83 -5.82 -8.25
N THR A 113 18.05 -6.44 -7.09
CA THR A 113 17.80 -7.87 -6.92
C THR A 113 17.11 -8.19 -5.61
N VAL A 114 16.34 -9.28 -5.64
CA VAL A 114 15.78 -9.92 -4.45
C VAL A 114 16.15 -11.39 -4.53
N THR A 115 16.87 -11.90 -3.54
CA THR A 115 17.25 -13.31 -3.45
C THR A 115 16.57 -13.95 -2.25
N ASN A 116 15.77 -14.97 -2.50
CA ASN A 116 15.04 -15.67 -1.45
C ASN A 116 15.98 -16.63 -0.65
N PRO A 117 15.50 -17.21 0.46
CA PRO A 117 16.29 -18.14 1.28
C PRO A 117 16.75 -19.40 0.54
N ALA A 118 16.05 -19.80 -0.51
CA ALA A 118 16.42 -20.93 -1.38
C ALA A 118 17.53 -20.58 -2.39
N GLY A 119 17.98 -19.32 -2.43
CA GLY A 119 18.99 -18.82 -3.36
C GLY A 119 18.45 -18.47 -4.74
N GLU A 120 17.13 -18.40 -4.91
CA GLU A 120 16.50 -17.98 -6.15
C GLU A 120 16.47 -16.46 -6.24
N THR A 121 17.03 -15.91 -7.32
CA THR A 121 17.20 -14.46 -7.50
C THR A 121 16.26 -13.89 -8.56
N TYR A 122 15.58 -12.82 -8.19
CA TYR A 122 14.78 -11.97 -9.06
C TYR A 122 15.57 -10.71 -9.39
N HIS A 123 15.46 -10.25 -10.64
CA HIS A 123 16.14 -9.04 -11.10
C HIS A 123 15.13 -7.99 -11.55
N LEU A 124 15.42 -6.74 -11.21
CA LEU A 124 14.59 -5.59 -11.51
C LEU A 124 15.42 -4.52 -12.23
N GLY A 125 14.93 -4.07 -13.38
CA GLY A 125 15.56 -3.01 -14.19
C GLY A 125 14.69 -1.77 -14.24
N TYR A 126 15.29 -0.58 -14.24
CA TYR A 126 14.59 0.69 -14.15
C TYR A 126 15.06 1.71 -15.19
N THR A 127 14.20 2.67 -15.51
CA THR A 127 14.63 3.93 -16.12
C THR A 127 15.41 4.77 -15.10
N ASN A 128 16.06 5.84 -15.57
CA ASN A 128 16.73 6.81 -14.70
C ASN A 128 15.75 7.52 -13.73
N ASP A 129 14.47 7.61 -14.09
CA ASP A 129 13.42 8.23 -13.28
C ASP A 129 12.74 7.23 -12.32
N GLY A 130 13.24 5.99 -12.25
CA GLY A 130 12.75 4.98 -11.31
C GLY A 130 11.52 4.20 -11.78
N LEU A 131 11.19 4.23 -13.07
CA LEU A 131 10.11 3.39 -13.62
C LEU A 131 10.64 1.99 -13.92
N LEU A 132 9.98 0.95 -13.39
CA LEU A 132 10.36 -0.45 -13.59
C LEU A 132 10.17 -0.85 -15.06
N THR A 133 11.25 -1.18 -15.77
CA THR A 133 11.22 -1.57 -17.19
C THR A 133 11.36 -3.06 -17.42
N GLN A 134 11.95 -3.77 -16.45
CA GLN A 134 12.23 -5.20 -16.58
C GLN A 134 12.04 -5.89 -15.23
N PHE A 135 11.41 -7.05 -15.26
CA PHE A 135 11.35 -7.97 -14.14
C PHE A 135 11.70 -9.37 -14.63
N THR A 136 12.76 -9.96 -14.09
CA THR A 136 13.23 -11.29 -14.47
C THR A 136 13.16 -12.23 -13.28
N THR A 137 12.47 -13.36 -13.46
CA THR A 137 12.37 -14.41 -12.44
C THR A 137 13.65 -15.27 -12.42
N PRO A 138 13.87 -16.07 -11.36
CA PRO A 138 15.01 -16.99 -11.26
C PRO A 138 15.10 -18.00 -12.41
N ARG A 139 13.98 -18.28 -13.09
CA ARG A 139 13.91 -19.17 -14.26
C ARG A 139 14.28 -18.47 -15.58
N GLY A 140 14.71 -17.21 -15.53
CA GLY A 140 15.05 -16.39 -16.70
C GLY A 140 13.84 -15.82 -17.44
N HIS A 141 12.61 -16.07 -16.97
CA HIS A 141 11.41 -15.48 -17.53
C HIS A 141 11.39 -13.98 -17.27
N THR A 142 11.38 -13.18 -18.33
CA THR A 142 11.44 -11.71 -18.27
C THR A 142 10.12 -11.10 -18.73
N THR A 143 9.55 -10.24 -17.88
CA THR A 143 8.47 -9.31 -18.23
C THR A 143 9.08 -7.93 -18.48
N THR A 144 8.60 -7.22 -19.49
CA THR A 144 9.05 -5.85 -19.82
C THR A 144 7.90 -4.86 -19.77
N MET A 145 8.21 -3.62 -19.42
CA MET A 145 7.25 -2.53 -19.29
C MET A 145 7.75 -1.30 -20.03
N GLN A 146 6.83 -0.57 -20.65
CA GLN A 146 7.10 0.67 -21.38
C GLN A 146 6.17 1.76 -20.91
N TYR A 147 6.69 2.99 -20.87
CA TYR A 147 5.99 4.15 -20.35
C TYR A 147 5.99 5.29 -21.36
N ASP A 148 4.97 6.14 -21.30
CA ASP A 148 4.97 7.41 -22.01
C ASP A 148 5.80 8.48 -21.28
N PRO A 149 6.02 9.67 -21.89
CA PRO A 149 6.80 10.75 -21.26
C PRO A 149 6.22 11.31 -19.95
N LEU A 150 4.97 10.97 -19.60
CA LEU A 150 4.34 11.35 -18.34
C LEU A 150 4.47 10.24 -17.28
N GLY A 151 5.20 9.16 -17.58
CA GLY A 151 5.43 8.04 -16.68
C GLY A 151 4.26 7.05 -16.59
N ARG A 152 3.32 7.08 -17.53
CA ARG A 152 2.16 6.18 -17.52
C ARG A 152 2.49 4.93 -18.33
N LEU A 153 2.13 3.75 -17.81
CA LEU A 153 2.35 2.47 -18.47
C LEU A 153 1.55 2.41 -19.79
N VAL A 154 2.23 2.12 -20.89
CA VAL A 154 1.63 1.96 -22.23
C VAL A 154 1.77 0.54 -22.79
N LYS A 155 2.71 -0.25 -22.29
CA LYS A 155 2.87 -1.64 -22.69
C LYS A 155 3.45 -2.47 -21.56
N GLU A 156 2.90 -3.66 -21.36
CA GLU A 156 3.50 -4.75 -20.61
C GLU A 156 3.56 -5.98 -21.50
N GLU A 157 4.71 -6.64 -21.54
CA GLU A 157 4.92 -7.86 -22.31
C GLU A 157 5.53 -8.94 -21.45
N ASN A 158 4.87 -10.09 -21.40
CA ASN A 158 5.32 -11.23 -20.62
C ASN A 158 6.30 -12.11 -21.43
N PRO A 159 6.98 -13.07 -20.79
CA PRO A 159 8.02 -13.87 -21.46
C PRO A 159 7.53 -14.76 -22.61
N VAL A 160 6.22 -15.02 -22.70
CA VAL A 160 5.61 -15.86 -23.73
C VAL A 160 4.91 -15.03 -24.81
N GLY A 161 5.17 -13.72 -24.87
CA GLY A 161 4.60 -12.79 -25.86
C GLY A 161 3.14 -12.39 -25.58
N GLY A 162 2.60 -12.78 -24.42
CA GLY A 162 1.36 -12.24 -23.90
C GLY A 162 1.57 -10.86 -23.26
N GLY A 163 0.48 -10.29 -22.71
CA GLY A 163 0.53 -9.01 -22.03
C GLY A 163 -0.52 -8.03 -22.55
N TRP A 164 -0.24 -6.75 -22.37
CA TRP A 164 -1.22 -5.68 -22.53
C TRP A 164 -0.60 -4.45 -23.17
N THR A 165 -1.36 -3.81 -24.07
CA THR A 165 -1.11 -2.45 -24.52
C THR A 165 -2.18 -1.54 -23.94
N LEU A 166 -1.75 -0.41 -23.39
CA LEU A 166 -2.61 0.59 -22.80
C LEU A 166 -2.50 1.87 -23.62
N SER A 167 -3.62 2.49 -23.91
CA SER A 167 -3.65 3.83 -24.48
C SER A 167 -4.66 4.69 -23.74
N ARG A 168 -4.34 5.98 -23.64
CA ARG A 168 -5.21 6.97 -23.02
C ARG A 168 -5.41 8.13 -23.97
N THR A 169 -6.68 8.44 -24.24
CA THR A 169 -7.09 9.59 -25.06
C THR A 169 -7.83 10.57 -24.17
N GLN A 170 -7.26 11.75 -23.96
CA GLN A 170 -7.89 12.82 -23.18
C GLN A 170 -8.85 13.61 -24.06
N THR A 171 -10.08 13.85 -23.59
CA THR A 171 -11.09 14.69 -24.24
C THR A 171 -11.62 15.71 -23.23
N GLY A 172 -11.08 16.94 -23.25
CA GLY A 172 -11.39 17.92 -22.21
C GLY A 172 -10.88 17.47 -20.84
N THR A 173 -11.74 17.48 -19.82
CA THR A 173 -11.45 16.93 -18.47
C THR A 173 -11.51 15.40 -18.42
N ASP A 174 -12.19 14.79 -19.38
CA ASP A 174 -12.44 13.35 -19.41
C ASP A 174 -11.33 12.60 -20.11
N PHE A 175 -11.26 11.29 -19.86
CA PHE A 175 -10.37 10.43 -20.61
C PHE A 175 -10.95 9.05 -20.89
N GLU A 176 -10.65 8.54 -22.08
CA GLU A 176 -10.84 7.14 -22.43
C GLU A 176 -9.52 6.42 -22.24
N SER A 177 -9.53 5.34 -21.47
CA SER A 177 -8.43 4.38 -21.43
C SER A 177 -8.84 3.11 -22.16
N SER A 178 -7.99 2.59 -23.03
CA SER A 178 -8.19 1.29 -23.66
C SER A 178 -7.07 0.33 -23.28
N LEU A 179 -7.46 -0.92 -23.04
CA LEU A 179 -6.58 -2.02 -22.67
C LEU A 179 -6.74 -3.12 -23.73
N THR A 180 -5.69 -3.42 -24.46
CA THR A 180 -5.68 -4.44 -25.52
C THR A 180 -4.75 -5.58 -25.13
N SER A 181 -5.29 -6.80 -25.05
CA SER A 181 -4.46 -8.00 -24.82
C SER A 181 -3.62 -8.34 -26.05
N ALA A 182 -2.60 -9.18 -25.87
CA ALA A 182 -1.83 -9.75 -26.97
C ALA A 182 -2.67 -10.52 -28.00
N GLU A 183 -3.86 -11.01 -27.61
CA GLU A 183 -4.84 -11.66 -28.51
C GLU A 183 -5.75 -10.64 -29.23
N HIS A 184 -5.41 -9.35 -29.17
CA HIS A 184 -6.17 -8.24 -29.74
C HIS A 184 -7.59 -8.07 -29.17
N ARG A 185 -7.83 -8.54 -27.94
CA ARG A 185 -9.09 -8.27 -27.23
C ARG A 185 -8.98 -6.94 -26.51
N THR A 186 -9.90 -6.03 -26.79
CA THR A 186 -9.86 -4.66 -26.27
C THR A 186 -11.02 -4.37 -25.31
N SER A 187 -10.69 -3.86 -24.13
CA SER A 187 -11.61 -3.26 -23.17
C SER A 187 -11.42 -1.74 -23.14
N ARG A 188 -12.50 -0.98 -23.01
CA ARG A 188 -12.47 0.50 -22.96
C ARG A 188 -13.15 0.98 -21.69
N TYR A 189 -12.54 1.97 -21.05
CA TYR A 189 -13.01 2.59 -19.82
C TYR A 189 -13.08 4.10 -20.03
N LEU A 190 -14.26 4.66 -19.83
CA LEU A 190 -14.47 6.10 -19.84
C LEU A 190 -14.47 6.60 -18.40
N VAL A 191 -13.65 7.59 -18.13
CA VAL A 191 -13.64 8.30 -16.86
C VAL A 191 -14.12 9.72 -17.11
N ASP A 192 -15.28 10.03 -16.56
CA ASP A 192 -15.89 11.35 -16.54
C ASP A 192 -15.40 12.06 -15.28
N MET A 193 -14.57 13.09 -15.48
CA MET A 193 -14.09 13.92 -14.38
C MET A 193 -15.12 15.02 -14.21
N LEU A 194 -16.18 14.73 -13.44
CA LEU A 194 -17.25 15.69 -13.17
C LEU A 194 -16.65 16.97 -12.57
N ASN A 195 -16.77 18.08 -13.30
CA ASN A 195 -16.53 19.40 -12.72
C ASN A 195 -17.50 19.60 -11.55
N GLU A 196 -16.98 20.12 -10.42
CA GLU A 196 -17.60 20.23 -9.09
C GLU A 196 -18.96 20.97 -9.01
N THR A 197 -19.62 21.27 -10.12
CA THR A 197 -20.89 22.02 -10.17
C THR A 197 -22.02 21.35 -10.95
N SER A 198 -21.94 20.05 -11.26
CA SER A 198 -22.95 19.40 -12.14
C SER A 198 -23.71 18.27 -11.44
N GLU A 199 -24.99 18.53 -11.16
CA GLU A 199 -25.99 17.56 -10.67
C GLU A 199 -26.11 16.32 -11.60
N HIS A 200 -26.20 15.16 -10.95
CA HIS A 200 -26.37 13.82 -11.53
C HIS A 200 -27.44 13.72 -12.62
N ARG A 201 -27.05 13.28 -13.83
CA ARG A 201 -27.96 12.55 -14.75
C ARG A 201 -27.24 11.41 -15.47
N PRO A 202 -27.42 10.14 -15.05
CA PRO A 202 -26.82 9.01 -15.75
C PRO A 202 -27.47 8.79 -17.11
N ARG A 203 -26.67 8.83 -18.19
CA ARG A 203 -27.10 8.32 -19.50
C ARG A 203 -26.88 6.80 -19.55
N ARG A 204 -27.98 6.06 -19.69
CA ARG A 204 -27.98 4.60 -19.91
C ARG A 204 -27.56 4.30 -21.35
N HIS A 205 -26.58 3.43 -21.55
CA HIS A 205 -26.32 2.82 -22.86
C HIS A 205 -26.95 1.40 -22.92
N PRO A 206 -27.66 1.01 -23.99
CA PRO A 206 -28.66 -0.08 -23.91
C PRO A 206 -28.14 -1.52 -23.89
N LYS A 207 -26.83 -1.77 -23.71
CA LYS A 207 -26.28 -3.14 -23.79
C LYS A 207 -25.17 -3.50 -22.79
N CYS A 208 -24.82 -2.64 -21.84
CA CYS A 208 -23.87 -3.03 -20.79
C CYS A 208 -24.65 -3.42 -19.53
N ARG A 209 -24.57 -4.70 -19.18
CA ARG A 209 -25.14 -5.28 -17.97
C ARG A 209 -24.31 -4.77 -16.78
N ASN A 210 -24.88 -3.82 -16.05
CA ASN A 210 -24.63 -3.38 -14.68
C ASN A 210 -23.30 -3.76 -14.01
N GLN A 211 -22.46 -2.77 -13.74
CA GLN A 211 -21.88 -2.60 -12.40
C GLN A 211 -21.72 -1.10 -12.13
N LEU A 212 -22.56 -0.59 -11.23
CA LEU A 212 -22.41 0.73 -10.62
C LEU A 212 -21.34 0.58 -9.54
N GLU A 213 -20.15 1.14 -9.74
CA GLU A 213 -19.25 1.42 -8.63
C GLU A 213 -19.26 2.94 -8.42
N GLN A 214 -19.76 3.32 -7.25
CA GLN A 214 -19.88 4.68 -6.76
C GLN A 214 -18.50 5.10 -6.23
N TRP A 215 -17.94 6.18 -6.79
CA TRP A 215 -16.64 6.73 -6.41
C TRP A 215 -16.88 7.90 -5.46
N ASP A 216 -16.72 7.66 -4.16
CA ASP A 216 -16.71 8.73 -3.15
C ASP A 216 -15.28 8.92 -2.61
N ASP A 217 -14.87 10.20 -2.56
CA ASP A 217 -13.71 10.85 -1.92
C ASP A 217 -12.38 10.99 -2.71
N PRO A 218 -11.99 12.24 -3.09
CA PRO A 218 -10.70 12.55 -3.72
C PRO A 218 -9.50 12.66 -2.74
N SER A 219 -9.69 12.43 -1.42
CA SER A 219 -8.60 12.48 -0.42
C SER A 219 -7.94 11.13 -0.11
N ASP A 220 -8.44 10.03 -0.70
CA ASP A 220 -7.91 8.69 -0.48
C ASP A 220 -6.78 8.36 -1.48
N SER A 221 -5.55 8.72 -1.10
CA SER A 221 -4.34 8.38 -1.89
C SER A 221 -4.02 6.88 -1.96
N SER A 222 -4.72 6.02 -1.19
CA SER A 222 -4.53 4.57 -1.22
C SER A 222 -5.23 3.86 -2.38
N ARG A 223 -6.08 4.58 -3.14
CA ARG A 223 -6.87 4.04 -4.26
C ARG A 223 -6.28 4.28 -5.66
N TRP A 224 -5.06 4.82 -5.75
CA TRP A 224 -4.33 4.92 -7.02
C TRP A 224 -3.86 3.57 -7.57
N TYR A 225 -3.93 2.52 -6.76
CA TYR A 225 -3.87 1.14 -7.25
C TYR A 225 -5.28 0.68 -7.54
N GLY A 226 -5.66 0.79 -8.81
CA GLY A 226 -6.96 0.34 -9.29
C GLY A 226 -7.28 -1.05 -8.76
N HIS A 227 -8.35 -1.13 -7.97
CA HIS A 227 -9.02 -2.39 -7.72
C HIS A 227 -9.45 -2.96 -9.07
N HIS A 228 -8.65 -3.89 -9.59
CA HIS A 228 -9.03 -4.71 -10.72
C HIS A 228 -10.28 -5.51 -10.34
N PRO A 229 -11.27 -5.63 -11.23
CA PRO A 229 -12.39 -6.52 -11.00
C PRO A 229 -11.86 -7.93 -10.74
N LYS A 230 -12.47 -8.64 -9.77
CA LYS A 230 -12.08 -9.95 -9.21
C LYS A 230 -12.05 -11.13 -10.21
N THR A 231 -11.92 -10.88 -11.51
CA THR A 231 -11.74 -11.88 -12.55
C THR A 231 -10.72 -11.37 -13.59
N GLY A 232 -9.45 -11.75 -13.44
CA GLY A 232 -8.42 -11.56 -14.46
C GLY A 232 -7.12 -10.98 -13.90
N SER A 233 -6.25 -11.88 -13.43
CA SER A 233 -4.80 -11.76 -13.24
C SER A 233 -4.25 -10.40 -12.81
N ARG A 234 -3.87 -10.30 -11.53
CA ARG A 234 -2.86 -9.35 -11.06
C ARG A 234 -1.58 -9.48 -11.91
N PRO A 235 -0.83 -8.40 -12.18
CA PRO A 235 0.47 -8.52 -12.81
C PRO A 235 1.34 -9.44 -11.95
N ALA A 236 1.82 -10.55 -12.53
CA ALA A 236 2.54 -11.60 -11.82
C ALA A 236 3.77 -11.08 -11.04
N VAL A 237 4.26 -9.90 -11.40
CA VAL A 237 5.36 -9.18 -10.76
C VAL A 237 5.02 -8.74 -9.34
N TRP A 238 3.79 -8.28 -9.08
CA TRP A 238 3.39 -7.79 -7.76
C TRP A 238 3.07 -8.91 -6.78
N ASP A 239 2.43 -9.99 -7.25
CA ASP A 239 2.26 -11.20 -6.43
C ASP A 239 3.63 -11.86 -6.15
N ALA A 240 4.55 -11.88 -7.12
CA ALA A 240 5.90 -12.43 -6.91
C ALA A 240 6.73 -11.60 -5.92
N LEU A 241 6.69 -10.26 -5.98
CA LEU A 241 7.42 -9.42 -5.03
C LEU A 241 6.82 -9.46 -3.62
N ALA A 242 5.50 -9.49 -3.50
CA ALA A 242 4.83 -9.65 -2.19
C ALA A 242 5.16 -11.00 -1.54
N SER A 243 5.17 -12.08 -2.33
CA SER A 243 5.49 -13.44 -1.89
C SER A 243 6.96 -13.62 -1.49
N VAL A 244 7.88 -13.05 -2.27
CA VAL A 244 9.34 -13.19 -2.04
C VAL A 244 9.82 -12.35 -0.85
N ALA A 245 9.19 -11.21 -0.60
CA ALA A 245 9.54 -10.37 0.53
C ALA A 245 8.93 -10.89 1.86
N GLY A 246 8.07 -11.92 1.83
CA GLY A 246 7.37 -12.41 3.03
C GLY A 246 6.42 -11.37 3.62
N VAL A 247 6.00 -10.37 2.82
CA VAL A 247 5.25 -9.19 3.27
C VAL A 247 3.78 -9.25 2.84
N GLU A 248 3.31 -10.43 2.39
CA GLU A 248 1.96 -10.63 1.83
C GLU A 248 0.83 -10.12 2.74
N ASN A 249 1.08 -9.98 4.06
CA ASN A 249 0.09 -9.53 5.05
C ASN A 249 0.41 -8.19 5.76
N TYR A 250 1.54 -7.52 5.49
CA TYR A 250 1.93 -6.34 6.30
C TYR A 250 1.63 -4.97 5.65
N PHE A 251 1.02 -4.94 4.46
CA PHE A 251 0.58 -3.70 3.79
C PHE A 251 -0.91 -3.69 3.43
N ALA A 252 -1.73 -4.46 4.15
CA ALA A 252 -3.18 -4.41 4.04
C ALA A 252 -3.78 -3.28 4.87
#